data_AF-A0A5N6A211-F1
#
_entry.id   AF-A0A5N6A211-F1
#
_cell.length_a   1.000
_cell.length_b   1.000
_cell.length_c   1.000
_cell.angle_alpha   90.00
_cell.angle_beta   90.00
_cell.angle_gamma   90.00
#
_symmetry.space_group_name_H-M   'P 1'
#
loop_
_entity.id
_entity.type
_entity.pdbx_description
1 polymer ?
#
loop_
_entity_poly.entity_id
_entity_poly.type
_entity_poly.pdbx_seq_one_letter_code
_entity_poly.pdbx_strand_id
1 'polypeptide(L)'
;MTVPVAQENLKQQVTTLISEKFGLDQEELLSGATFDELEIDSLIITELSLALRKELGVVLDEGDLKSSFTLDEALTVIRQKAAAA
;
A
#
# COMPACT_ATOMS: atom_id res chain seq x y z
N MET A 1 22.32 9.24 -14.30
CA MET A 1 22.21 8.52 -13.02
C MET A 1 21.02 7.58 -13.12
N THR A 2 21.33 6.30 -13.15
CA THR A 2 20.43 5.15 -13.28
C THR A 2 19.77 4.86 -11.94
N VAL A 3 18.44 4.78 -11.88
CA VAL A 3 17.71 3.97 -10.88
C VAL A 3 16.33 3.58 -11.47
N PRO A 4 15.85 2.34 -11.29
CA PRO A 4 14.61 1.85 -11.87
C PRO A 4 13.40 2.46 -11.15
N VAL A 5 12.97 3.63 -11.62
CA VAL A 5 11.97 4.52 -10.99
C VAL A 5 10.56 3.94 -10.83
N ALA A 6 10.27 2.70 -11.23
CA ALA A 6 8.94 2.13 -11.03
C ALA A 6 8.77 1.41 -9.67
N GLN A 7 9.84 0.77 -9.14
CA GLN A 7 9.72 -0.19 -8.04
C GLN A 7 9.88 0.44 -6.66
N GLU A 8 10.92 1.25 -6.49
CA GLU A 8 11.22 1.90 -5.20
C GLU A 8 10.23 3.04 -4.91
N ASN A 9 9.79 3.75 -5.96
CA ASN A 9 8.82 4.83 -5.84
C ASN A 9 7.45 4.32 -5.41
N LEU A 10 6.96 3.17 -5.89
CA LEU A 10 5.65 2.67 -5.46
C LEU A 10 5.66 2.33 -3.97
N LYS A 11 6.71 1.64 -3.50
CA LYS A 11 6.88 1.32 -2.09
C LYS A 11 6.89 2.58 -1.24
N GLN A 12 7.73 3.56 -1.58
CA GLN A 12 7.75 4.85 -0.88
C GLN A 12 6.41 5.58 -0.95
N GLN A 13 5.77 5.66 -2.12
CA GLN A 13 4.48 6.35 -2.29
C GLN A 13 3.39 5.74 -1.41
N VAL A 14 3.29 4.41 -1.37
CA VAL A 14 2.30 3.71 -0.55
C VAL A 14 2.64 3.85 0.93
N THR A 15 3.91 3.69 1.33
CA THR A 15 4.33 3.87 2.72
C THR A 15 4.11 5.31 3.20
N THR A 16 4.47 6.31 2.40
CA THR A 16 4.19 7.73 2.70
C THR A 16 2.68 7.98 2.76
N LEU A 17 1.89 7.45 1.83
CA LEU A 17 0.44 7.60 1.85
C LEU A 17 -0.17 7.02 3.12
N ILE A 18 0.25 5.81 3.52
CA ILE A 18 -0.24 5.17 4.74
C ILE A 18 0.20 5.99 5.97
N SER A 19 1.45 6.44 6.01
CA SER A 19 1.99 7.25 7.10
C SER A 19 1.26 8.59 7.25
N GLU A 20 1.01 9.31 6.16
CA GLU A 20 0.31 10.59 6.20
C GLU A 20 -1.19 10.45 6.47
N LYS A 21 -1.83 9.39 5.96
CA LYS A 21 -3.28 9.19 6.10
C LYS A 21 -3.68 8.57 7.43
N PHE A 22 -2.87 7.65 7.93
CA PHE A 22 -3.19 6.81 9.09
C PHE A 22 -2.24 7.06 10.27
N GLY A 23 -1.18 7.86 10.10
CA GLY A 23 -0.26 8.19 11.18
C GLY A 23 0.70 7.07 11.56
N LEU A 24 0.86 6.07 10.69
CA LEU A 24 1.72 4.91 10.93
C LEU A 24 3.18 5.21 10.61
N ASP A 25 4.09 4.61 11.37
CA ASP A 25 5.51 4.76 11.13
C ASP A 25 5.97 3.94 9.91
N GLN A 26 6.85 4.54 9.12
CA GLN A 26 7.38 3.88 7.92
C GLN A 26 8.26 2.68 8.32
N GLU A 27 8.97 2.76 9.44
CA GLU A 27 9.80 1.67 9.95
C GLU A 27 8.95 0.47 10.35
N GLU A 28 7.78 0.70 10.95
CA GLU A 28 6.84 -0.38 11.31
C GLU A 28 6.24 -1.04 10.08
N LEU A 29 5.83 -0.24 9.09
CA LEU A 29 5.37 -0.72 7.79
C LEU A 29 6.44 -1.54 7.04
N LEU A 30 7.71 -1.20 7.21
CA LEU A 30 8.85 -1.88 6.59
C LEU A 30 9.36 -3.09 7.39
N SER A 31 8.93 -3.23 8.64
CA SER A 31 9.33 -4.33 9.54
C SER A 31 8.88 -5.71 9.04
N GLY A 32 7.90 -5.74 8.13
CA GLY A 32 7.30 -6.97 7.61
C GLY A 32 6.13 -7.46 8.45
N ALA A 33 5.61 -6.62 9.35
CA ALA A 33 4.36 -6.87 10.06
C ALA A 33 3.17 -6.90 9.10
N THR A 34 2.13 -7.64 9.48
CA THR A 34 0.85 -7.63 8.78
C THR A 34 0.07 -6.36 9.08
N PHE A 35 -0.85 -5.99 8.20
CA PHE A 35 -1.74 -4.85 8.42
C PHE A 35 -2.54 -4.99 9.72
N ASP A 36 -2.98 -6.20 10.09
CA ASP A 36 -3.64 -6.48 11.36
C ASP A 36 -2.75 -6.13 12.57
N GLU A 37 -1.45 -6.48 12.51
CA GLU A 37 -0.48 -6.14 13.55
C GLU A 37 -0.15 -4.64 13.61
N LEU A 38 -0.32 -3.93 12.50
CA LEU A 38 -0.11 -2.48 12.37
C LEU A 38 -1.38 -1.66 12.67
N GLU A 39 -2.40 -2.28 13.26
CA GLU A 39 -3.70 -1.66 13.54
C GLU A 39 -4.40 -1.13 12.26
N ILE A 40 -4.08 -1.70 11.10
CA ILE A 40 -4.72 -1.43 9.81
C ILE A 40 -5.90 -2.40 9.62
N ASP A 41 -7.06 -1.96 10.09
CA ASP A 41 -8.33 -2.64 9.92
C ASP A 41 -8.87 -2.61 8.48
N SER A 42 -9.89 -3.43 8.22
CA SER A 42 -10.65 -3.43 6.96
C SER A 42 -11.16 -2.05 6.52
N LEU A 43 -11.51 -1.17 7.46
CA LEU A 43 -11.91 0.22 7.17
C LEU A 43 -10.74 1.03 6.60
N ILE A 44 -9.58 0.95 7.25
CA ILE A 44 -8.34 1.61 6.82
C ILE A 44 -7.91 1.08 5.45
N ILE A 45 -8.03 -0.22 5.21
CA ILE A 45 -7.74 -0.83 3.90
C ILE A 45 -8.67 -0.28 2.81
N THR A 46 -9.94 -0.08 3.13
CA THR A 46 -10.92 0.51 2.20
C THR A 46 -10.55 1.96 1.87
N GLU A 47 -10.16 2.74 2.89
CA GLU A 47 -9.71 4.12 2.70
C GLU A 47 -8.39 4.20 1.92
N LEU A 48 -7.44 3.29 2.19
CA LEU A 48 -6.20 3.16 1.45
C LEU A 48 -6.49 2.85 -0.02
N SER A 49 -7.40 1.91 -0.30
CA SER A 49 -7.80 1.56 -1.67
C SER A 49 -8.38 2.76 -2.41
N LEU A 50 -9.23 3.55 -1.74
CA LEU A 50 -9.77 4.79 -2.30
C LEU A 50 -8.67 5.83 -2.54
N ALA A 51 -7.72 5.95 -1.62
CA ALA A 51 -6.60 6.88 -1.74
C ALA A 51 -5.67 6.49 -2.90
N LEU A 52 -5.31 5.21 -3.04
CA LEU A 52 -4.52 4.69 -4.15
C LEU A 52 -5.19 4.92 -5.50
N ARG A 53 -6.52 4.78 -5.57
CA ARG A 53 -7.29 5.12 -6.78
C ARG A 53 -7.23 6.60 -7.11
N LYS A 54 -7.29 7.48 -6.12
CA LYS A 54 -7.27 8.94 -6.32
C LYS A 54 -5.86 9.46 -6.65
N GLU A 55 -4.86 9.01 -5.92
CA GLU A 55 -3.47 9.50 -6.00
C GLU A 55 -2.67 8.81 -7.11
N LEU A 56 -2.86 7.50 -7.30
CA LEU A 56 -2.09 6.68 -8.24
C LEU A 56 -2.92 6.18 -9.43
N GLY A 57 -4.24 6.36 -9.42
CA GLY A 57 -5.12 5.82 -10.46
C GLY A 57 -5.35 4.31 -10.38
N VAL A 58 -4.89 3.64 -9.32
CA VAL A 58 -4.97 2.18 -9.18
C VAL A 58 -6.32 1.77 -8.60
N VAL A 59 -7.08 0.95 -9.34
CA VAL A 59 -8.38 0.44 -8.88
C VAL A 59 -8.17 -0.93 -8.21
N LEU A 60 -8.36 -0.97 -6.90
CA LEU A 60 -8.38 -2.20 -6.11
C LEU A 60 -9.83 -2.61 -5.86
N ASP A 61 -10.08 -3.93 -5.85
CA ASP A 61 -11.40 -4.51 -5.60
C ASP A 61 -11.55 -4.94 -4.13
N GLU A 62 -12.78 -5.25 -3.70
CA GLU A 62 -13.02 -5.73 -2.34
C GLU A 62 -12.35 -7.09 -2.13
N GLY A 63 -11.45 -7.19 -1.13
CA GLY A 63 -10.68 -8.39 -0.85
C GLY A 63 -9.38 -8.55 -1.65
N ASP A 64 -9.04 -7.56 -2.48
CA ASP A 64 -7.74 -7.45 -3.16
C ASP A 64 -6.62 -7.13 -2.15
N LEU A 65 -6.94 -6.31 -1.14
CA LEU A 65 -6.14 -6.11 0.06
C LEU A 65 -6.84 -6.71 1.27
N LYS A 66 -6.06 -7.28 2.20
CA LYS A 66 -6.55 -7.94 3.42
C LYS A 66 -5.71 -7.54 4.62
N SER A 67 -6.29 -7.47 5.81
CA SER A 67 -5.55 -7.15 7.04
C SER A 67 -4.47 -8.18 7.37
N SER A 68 -4.63 -9.43 6.92
CA SER A 68 -3.59 -10.45 7.06
C SER A 68 -2.39 -10.27 6.13
N PHE A 69 -2.40 -9.29 5.22
CA PHE A 69 -1.28 -9.05 4.29
C PHE A 69 -0.23 -8.16 4.93
N THR A 70 1.02 -8.40 4.54
CA THR A 70 2.12 -7.47 4.81
C THR A 70 2.16 -6.35 3.78
N LEU A 71 2.89 -5.27 4.07
CA LEU A 71 3.13 -4.19 3.12
C LEU A 71 3.65 -4.72 1.77
N ASP A 72 4.57 -5.71 1.78
CA ASP A 72 5.17 -6.24 0.55
C ASP A 72 4.16 -7.02 -0.31
N GLU A 73 3.28 -7.79 0.32
CA GLU A 73 2.19 -8.50 -0.36
C GLU A 73 1.19 -7.51 -0.97
N ALA A 74 0.79 -6.49 -0.19
CA ALA A 74 -0.08 -5.43 -0.68
C ALA A 74 0.53 -4.68 -1.87
N LEU A 75 1.82 -4.33 -1.80
CA LEU A 75 2.55 -3.69 -2.89
C LEU A 75 2.58 -4.56 -4.15
N THR A 76 2.75 -5.87 -3.98
CA THR A 76 2.69 -6.82 -5.10
C THR A 76 1.34 -6.74 -5.82
N VAL A 77 0.25 -6.78 -5.06
CA VAL A 77 -1.12 -6.69 -5.62
C VAL A 77 -1.35 -5.33 -6.30
N ILE A 78 -1.02 -4.23 -5.60
CA ILE A 78 -1.14 -2.86 -6.13
C ILE A 78 -0.37 -2.72 -7.43
N ARG A 79 0.84 -3.28 -7.52
CA ARG A 79 1.65 -3.26 -8.73
C ARG A 79 1.01 -4.03 -9.87
N GLN A 80 0.46 -5.23 -9.60
CA GLN A 80 -0.23 -6.00 -10.63
C GLN A 80 -1.42 -5.23 -11.20
N LYS A 81 -2.16 -4.53 -10.35
CA LYS A 81 -3.29 -3.68 -10.76
C LYS A 81 -2.83 -2.44 -11.50
N ALA A 82 -1.78 -1.78 -11.04
CA ALA A 82 -1.21 -0.60 -11.66
C ALA A 82 -0.64 -0.89 -13.07
N ALA A 83 -0.03 -2.07 -13.26
CA ALA A 83 0.47 -2.49 -14.56
C ALA A 83 -0.63 -2.94 -15.54
N ALA A 84 -1.82 -3.29 -15.03
CA ALA A 84 -2.98 -3.68 -15.81
C ALA A 84 -3.94 -2.51 -16.11
N ALA A 85 -3.66 -1.32 -15.56
CA ALA A 85 -4.46 -0.10 -15.70
C ALA A 85 -3.99 0.80 -16.85
#